data_AF-A0A1B6LJE8-F1
#
_entry.id   AF-A0A1B6LJE8-F1
#
_cell.length_a   1.000
_cell.length_b   1.000
_cell.length_c   1.000
_cell.angle_alpha   90.00
_cell.angle_beta   90.00
_cell.angle_gamma   90.00
#
_symmetry.space_group_name_H-M   'P 1'
#
loop_
_entity.id
_entity.type
_entity.pdbx_description
1 polymer ?
#
loop_
_entity_poly.entity_id
_entity_poly.type
_entity_poly.pdbx_seq_one_letter_code
_entity_poly.pdbx_strand_id
1 'polypeptide(L)'
;VLAYTNVYKPSVWSTKMYDVRTDKPCSAWARAPGTLEGVAIAEHILEHIAHEVDRDSLSVRLLNLDRQYPIDSMVSLLKDKSEYAARKIAVEDFNEGNVWKKKGLSVVPIRFQMDTFSNYNALVSVYRNDGTVALAHGGVEVGQGINTKAAQVCASALGIPLEYVVVKPTNNLTSPNDGFTGGSYTSESVCYAVEQCCIEL
;
A
#
# COMPACT_ATOMS: atom_id res chain seq x y z
N VAL A 1 0.25 14.13 8.64
CA VAL A 1 0.57 13.82 10.07
C VAL A 1 -0.19 12.59 10.60
N LEU A 2 -1.23 12.09 9.91
CA LEU A 2 -2.04 10.94 10.38
C LEU A 2 -1.38 9.56 10.22
N ALA A 3 -0.32 9.41 9.41
CA ALA A 3 0.30 8.11 9.14
C ALA A 3 1.10 7.54 10.33
N TYR A 4 1.53 8.40 11.26
CA TYR A 4 2.50 8.04 12.30
C TYR A 4 1.91 7.35 13.52
N THR A 5 0.58 7.32 13.63
CA THR A 5 -0.12 6.64 14.73
C THR A 5 -0.59 5.23 14.33
N ASN A 6 -0.30 4.80 13.10
CA ASN A 6 -0.78 3.56 12.51
C ASN A 6 -2.32 3.41 12.62
N VAL A 7 -2.78 2.40 13.38
CA VAL A 7 -4.20 2.11 13.66
C VAL A 7 -4.62 2.51 15.07
N TYR A 8 -3.78 3.24 15.81
CA TYR A 8 -3.99 3.54 17.22
C TYR A 8 -4.50 4.96 17.45
N LYS A 9 -5.18 5.15 18.58
CA LYS A 9 -5.80 6.43 18.97
C LYS A 9 -4.78 7.57 18.93
N PRO A 10 -4.98 8.62 18.12
CA PRO A 10 -4.01 9.71 18.03
C PRO A 10 -4.04 10.64 19.24
N SER A 11 -5.08 10.58 20.08
CA SER A 11 -5.25 11.50 21.22
C SER A 11 -4.26 11.29 22.38
N VAL A 12 -3.52 10.18 22.40
CA VAL A 12 -2.66 9.79 23.53
C VAL A 12 -1.16 10.04 23.28
N TRP A 13 -0.77 10.50 22.10
CA TRP A 13 0.62 10.87 21.80
C TRP A 13 0.69 12.00 20.78
N SER A 14 1.84 12.66 20.70
CA SER A 14 2.11 13.70 19.70
C SER A 14 3.41 13.38 18.98
N THR A 15 3.50 13.79 17.71
CA THR A 15 4.68 13.53 16.88
C THR A 15 5.24 14.86 16.38
N LYS A 16 6.54 15.06 16.58
CA LYS A 16 7.31 16.17 16.02
C LYS A 16 8.42 15.61 15.15
N MET A 17 8.58 16.17 13.96
CA MET A 17 9.52 15.70 12.95
C MET A 17 10.43 16.83 12.53
N TYR A 18 11.70 16.50 12.35
CA TYR A 18 12.74 17.44 12.00
C TYR A 18 13.64 16.78 10.97
N ASP A 19 13.91 17.50 9.90
CA ASP A 19 14.95 17.10 8.95
C ASP A 19 16.31 17.49 9.52
N VAL A 20 17.27 16.58 9.43
CA VAL A 20 18.63 16.80 9.92
C VAL A 20 19.59 16.73 8.75
N ARG A 21 20.31 17.83 8.54
CA ARG A 21 21.39 17.89 7.55
C ARG A 21 22.62 17.17 8.09
N THR A 22 23.21 16.31 7.27
CA THR A 22 24.44 15.57 7.62
C THR A 22 25.41 15.55 6.42
N ASP A 23 26.68 15.23 6.65
CA ASP A 23 27.70 15.09 5.60
C ASP A 23 27.68 13.68 4.96
N LYS A 24 26.50 13.07 4.85
CA LYS A 24 26.27 11.77 4.22
C LYS A 24 25.64 11.94 2.82
N PRO A 25 25.69 10.93 1.94
CA PRO A 25 24.93 10.95 0.70
C PRO A 25 23.45 11.26 0.93
N CYS A 26 22.85 12.06 0.05
CA CYS A 26 21.44 12.41 0.14
C CYS A 26 20.56 11.16 0.09
N SER A 27 19.62 11.04 1.03
CA SER A 27 18.60 9.99 0.98
C SER A 27 17.58 10.30 -0.13
N ALA A 28 16.95 9.25 -0.66
CA ALA A 28 15.89 9.36 -1.65
C ALA A 28 14.67 8.54 -1.23
N TRP A 29 13.57 8.71 -1.95
CA TRP A 29 12.32 8.00 -1.67
C TRP A 29 12.49 6.49 -1.81
N ALA A 30 12.08 5.75 -0.78
CA ALA A 30 11.90 4.30 -0.81
C ALA A 30 10.41 3.96 -0.62
N ARG A 31 10.03 2.70 -0.88
CA ARG A 31 8.64 2.24 -0.77
C ARG A 31 8.10 2.49 0.64
N ALA A 32 6.93 3.13 0.74
CA ALA A 32 6.28 3.61 1.97
C ALA A 32 7.04 4.73 2.72
N PRO A 33 7.37 5.85 2.04
CA PRO A 33 8.26 6.86 2.59
C PRO A 33 7.70 7.54 3.84
N GLY A 34 8.47 7.54 4.92
CA GLY A 34 8.08 8.09 6.23
C GLY A 34 7.06 7.23 6.99
N THR A 35 6.14 6.57 6.28
CA THR A 35 5.09 5.75 6.88
C THR A 35 5.67 4.46 7.48
N LEU A 36 6.63 3.83 6.82
CA LEU A 36 7.29 2.62 7.34
C LEU A 36 7.94 2.91 8.70
N GLU A 37 8.74 3.97 8.76
CA GLU A 37 9.45 4.41 9.96
C GLU A 37 8.45 4.78 11.05
N GLY A 38 7.40 5.50 10.69
CA GLY A 38 6.31 5.86 11.59
C GLY A 38 5.62 4.66 12.23
N VAL A 39 5.18 3.71 11.40
CA VAL A 39 4.51 2.49 11.86
C VAL A 39 5.47 1.66 12.72
N ALA A 40 6.73 1.51 12.31
CA ALA A 40 7.72 0.76 13.09
C ALA A 40 7.92 1.36 14.49
N ILE A 41 7.99 2.69 14.61
CA ILE A 41 8.09 3.38 15.91
C ILE A 41 6.84 3.12 16.76
N ALA A 42 5.64 3.27 16.19
CA ALA A 42 4.38 3.05 16.93
C ALA A 42 4.25 1.60 17.42
N GLU A 43 4.60 0.62 16.58
CA GLU A 43 4.61 -0.79 16.96
C GLU A 43 5.65 -1.11 18.03
N HIS A 44 6.83 -0.49 17.94
CA HIS A 44 7.88 -0.67 18.94
C HIS A 44 7.44 -0.15 20.31
N ILE A 45 6.77 1.01 20.35
CA ILE A 45 6.20 1.56 21.59
C ILE A 45 5.16 0.59 22.19
N LEU A 46 4.24 0.06 21.38
CA LEU A 46 3.22 -0.86 21.90
C LEU A 46 3.80 -2.21 22.34
N GLU A 47 4.84 -2.71 21.66
CA GLU A 47 5.54 -3.93 22.09
C GLU A 47 6.23 -3.71 23.44
N HIS A 48 6.88 -2.54 23.64
CA HIS A 48 7.47 -2.19 24.93
C HIS A 48 6.42 -2.08 26.03
N ILE A 49 5.29 -1.42 25.77
CA ILE A 49 4.19 -1.35 26.74
C ILE A 49 3.72 -2.76 27.11
N ALA A 50 3.54 -3.65 26.13
CA ALA A 50 3.13 -5.03 26.37
C ALA A 50 4.11 -5.80 27.25
N HIS A 51 5.41 -5.61 27.03
CA HIS A 51 6.45 -6.20 27.86
C HIS A 51 6.41 -5.68 29.31
N GLU A 52 6.34 -4.36 29.50
CA GLU A 52 6.33 -3.74 30.84
C GLU A 52 5.10 -4.11 31.67
N VAL A 53 3.95 -4.32 31.02
CA VAL A 53 2.70 -4.71 31.71
C VAL A 53 2.47 -6.21 31.76
N ASP A 54 3.42 -7.02 31.28
CA ASP A 54 3.35 -8.48 31.17
C ASP A 54 2.04 -8.98 30.53
N ARG A 55 1.71 -8.44 29.35
CA ARG A 55 0.53 -8.84 28.58
C ARG A 55 0.88 -9.23 27.16
N ASP A 56 0.03 -10.08 26.59
CA ASP A 56 0.07 -10.41 25.16
C ASP A 56 0.05 -9.14 24.30
N SER A 57 1.02 -8.98 23.41
CA SER A 57 1.19 -7.75 22.65
C SER A 57 0.05 -7.49 21.67
N LEU A 58 -0.59 -8.53 21.11
CA LEU A 58 -1.80 -8.36 20.32
C LEU A 58 -2.96 -7.83 21.17
N SER A 59 -3.14 -8.29 22.40
CA SER A 59 -4.15 -7.75 23.32
C SER A 59 -3.95 -6.25 23.60
N VAL A 60 -2.71 -5.81 23.79
CA VAL A 60 -2.37 -4.39 24.00
C VAL A 60 -2.66 -3.56 22.75
N ARG A 61 -2.31 -4.07 21.56
CA ARG A 61 -2.68 -3.43 20.28
C ARG A 61 -4.19 -3.24 20.17
N LEU A 62 -4.96 -4.31 20.42
CA LEU A 62 -6.42 -4.31 20.32
C LEU A 62 -7.12 -3.35 21.29
N LEU A 63 -6.55 -3.12 22.47
CA LEU A 63 -7.05 -2.14 23.44
C LEU A 63 -6.83 -0.68 22.99
N ASN A 64 -5.78 -0.43 22.20
CA ASN A 64 -5.37 0.90 21.77
C ASN A 64 -5.85 1.29 20.36
N LEU A 65 -6.59 0.41 19.67
CA LEU A 65 -7.12 0.70 18.33
C LEU A 65 -7.99 1.97 18.31
N ASP A 66 -7.83 2.73 17.25
CA ASP A 66 -8.78 3.75 16.83
C ASP A 66 -9.97 3.06 16.12
N ARG A 67 -11.11 3.01 16.82
CA ARG A 67 -12.33 2.32 16.36
C ARG A 67 -13.03 3.03 15.20
N GLN A 68 -12.52 4.17 14.74
CA GLN A 68 -12.98 4.77 13.48
C GLN A 68 -12.71 3.85 12.27
N TYR A 69 -11.68 3.01 12.35
CA TYR A 69 -11.28 2.13 11.24
C TYR A 69 -11.72 0.69 11.47
N PRO A 70 -12.16 -0.03 10.43
CA PRO A 70 -12.67 -1.41 10.53
C PRO A 70 -11.54 -2.45 10.66
N ILE A 71 -10.62 -2.26 11.60
CA ILE A 71 -9.45 -3.15 11.79
C ILE A 71 -9.81 -4.43 12.54
N ASP A 72 -10.80 -4.38 13.44
CA ASP A 72 -11.19 -5.52 14.28
C ASP A 72 -11.61 -6.77 13.49
N SER A 73 -12.41 -6.58 12.46
CA SER A 73 -12.89 -7.68 11.61
C SER A 73 -11.74 -8.29 10.82
N MET A 74 -10.80 -7.47 10.33
CA MET A 74 -9.60 -7.93 9.63
C MET A 74 -8.67 -8.73 10.53
N VAL A 75 -8.45 -8.26 11.76
CA VAL A 75 -7.63 -8.99 12.75
C VAL A 75 -8.29 -10.31 13.13
N SER A 76 -9.62 -10.31 13.35
CA SER A 76 -10.35 -11.54 13.68
C SER A 76 -10.27 -12.56 12.54
N LEU A 77 -10.52 -12.12 11.30
CA LEU A 77 -10.38 -12.96 10.11
C LEU A 77 -8.97 -13.54 9.96
N LEU A 78 -7.93 -12.73 10.21
CA LEU A 78 -6.55 -13.16 10.14
C LEU A 78 -6.23 -14.20 11.23
N LYS A 79 -6.71 -13.99 12.46
CA LYS A 79 -6.51 -14.94 13.56
C LYS A 79 -7.13 -16.29 13.25
N ASP A 80 -8.34 -16.30 12.70
CA ASP A 80 -9.06 -17.53 12.36
C ASP A 80 -8.36 -18.26 11.21
N LYS A 81 -8.08 -17.56 10.10
CA LYS A 81 -7.42 -18.15 8.92
C LYS A 81 -6.00 -18.62 9.17
N SER A 82 -5.29 -18.02 10.13
CA SER A 82 -3.92 -18.37 10.46
C SER A 82 -3.79 -19.34 11.63
N GLU A 83 -4.91 -19.80 12.21
CA GLU A 83 -4.96 -20.66 13.39
C GLU A 83 -4.15 -20.08 14.57
N TYR A 84 -4.24 -18.75 14.75
CA TYR A 84 -3.35 -18.01 15.64
C TYR A 84 -3.31 -18.57 17.06
N ALA A 85 -4.46 -18.94 17.63
CA ALA A 85 -4.55 -19.49 18.98
C ALA A 85 -3.79 -20.82 19.12
N ALA A 86 -4.00 -21.75 18.19
CA ALA A 86 -3.32 -23.04 18.19
C ALA A 86 -1.80 -22.88 17.97
N ARG A 87 -1.39 -21.99 17.05
CA ARG A 87 0.03 -21.70 16.80
C ARG A 87 0.72 -21.00 17.96
N LYS A 88 -0.01 -20.19 18.73
CA LYS A 88 0.54 -19.54 19.93
C LYS A 88 0.92 -20.58 20.97
N ILE A 89 0.02 -21.52 21.27
CA ILE A 89 0.29 -22.66 22.18
C ILE A 89 1.48 -23.48 21.67
N ALA A 90 1.49 -23.83 20.38
CA ALA A 90 2.59 -24.61 19.80
C ALA A 90 3.95 -23.89 19.83
N VAL A 91 3.96 -22.55 19.84
CA VAL A 91 5.18 -21.75 20.00
C VAL A 91 5.67 -21.78 21.45
N GLU A 92 4.76 -21.68 22.41
CA GLU A 92 5.06 -21.79 23.85
C GLU A 92 5.65 -23.18 24.17
N ASP A 93 4.96 -24.26 23.76
CA ASP A 93 5.43 -25.64 23.93
C ASP A 93 6.83 -25.86 23.30
N PHE A 94 7.04 -25.33 22.09
CA PHE A 94 8.34 -25.42 21.42
C PHE A 94 9.41 -24.67 22.22
N ASN A 95 9.10 -23.50 22.76
CA ASN A 95 10.05 -22.68 23.49
C ASN A 95 10.42 -23.29 24.85
N GLU A 96 9.48 -23.94 25.54
CA GLU A 96 9.78 -24.67 26.78
C GLU A 96 10.75 -25.84 26.55
N GLY A 97 10.55 -26.58 25.47
CA GLY A 97 11.40 -27.73 25.11
C GLY A 97 12.76 -27.39 24.48
N ASN A 98 13.02 -26.12 24.12
CA ASN A 98 14.22 -25.75 23.37
C ASN A 98 14.98 -24.60 24.05
N VAL A 99 16.20 -24.86 24.52
CA VAL A 99 17.06 -23.84 25.17
C VAL A 99 17.67 -22.87 24.16
N TRP A 100 18.24 -23.39 23.06
CA TRP A 100 19.05 -22.62 22.11
C TRP A 100 18.30 -22.09 20.89
N LYS A 101 17.06 -22.53 20.69
CA LYS A 101 16.23 -22.13 19.55
C LYS A 101 14.85 -21.75 20.05
N LYS A 102 14.42 -20.53 19.72
CA LYS A 102 13.10 -20.03 20.08
C LYS A 102 12.31 -19.69 18.82
N LYS A 103 10.99 -19.73 18.94
CA LYS A 103 10.04 -19.25 17.95
C LYS A 103 9.30 -18.04 18.51
N GLY A 104 8.92 -17.13 17.62
CA GLY A 104 8.04 -16.00 17.91
C GLY A 104 6.84 -16.00 16.98
N LEU A 105 5.74 -15.44 17.44
CA LEU A 105 4.52 -15.23 16.67
C LEU A 105 4.00 -13.84 16.99
N SER A 106 3.66 -13.05 15.97
CA SER A 106 3.10 -11.72 16.14
C SER A 106 2.07 -11.42 15.06
N VAL A 107 1.08 -10.60 15.42
CA VAL A 107 0.07 -10.05 14.53
C VAL A 107 0.12 -8.54 14.67
N VAL A 108 0.43 -7.86 13.56
CA VAL A 108 0.60 -6.41 13.51
C VAL A 108 -0.47 -5.82 12.57
N PRO A 109 -1.47 -5.11 13.09
CA PRO A 109 -2.42 -4.39 12.25
C PRO A 109 -1.73 -3.18 11.61
N ILE A 110 -2.05 -2.88 10.35
CA ILE A 110 -1.46 -1.76 9.61
C ILE A 110 -2.56 -0.98 8.91
N ARG A 111 -2.48 0.34 8.97
CA ARG A 111 -3.25 1.25 8.12
C ARG A 111 -2.29 2.09 7.29
N PHE A 112 -2.47 2.05 5.98
CA PHE A 112 -1.76 2.90 5.03
C PHE A 112 -2.76 3.88 4.41
N GLN A 113 -2.56 5.16 4.63
CA GLN A 113 -3.39 6.19 4.02
C GLN A 113 -2.99 6.35 2.54
N MET A 114 -3.99 6.37 1.66
CA MET A 114 -3.81 6.66 0.24
C MET A 114 -4.36 8.04 -0.05
N ASP A 115 -3.53 8.90 -0.60
CA ASP A 115 -3.88 10.23 -1.07
C ASP A 115 -3.40 10.39 -2.52
N THR A 116 -4.06 11.24 -3.29
CA THR A 116 -3.70 11.57 -4.68
C THR A 116 -2.96 12.90 -4.73
N PHE A 117 -1.81 12.94 -5.40
CA PHE A 117 -0.92 14.13 -5.36
C PHE A 117 -0.65 14.74 -6.73
N SER A 118 -1.03 14.07 -7.83
CA SER A 118 -0.73 14.52 -9.18
C SER A 118 -1.78 14.01 -10.15
N ASN A 119 -1.83 14.66 -11.31
CA ASN A 119 -2.69 14.27 -12.41
C ASN A 119 -1.91 13.38 -13.39
N TYR A 120 -2.66 12.57 -14.14
CA TYR A 120 -2.12 11.71 -15.19
C TYR A 120 -2.97 11.84 -16.45
N ASN A 121 -2.29 11.91 -17.59
CA ASN A 121 -2.92 11.92 -18.90
C ASN A 121 -2.98 10.51 -19.47
N ALA A 122 -4.02 10.26 -20.27
CA ALA A 122 -4.17 9.09 -21.11
C ALA A 122 -4.52 9.52 -22.54
N LEU A 123 -4.14 8.70 -23.52
CA LEU A 123 -4.49 8.85 -24.93
C LEU A 123 -4.96 7.50 -25.44
N VAL A 124 -6.21 7.44 -25.90
CA VAL A 124 -6.81 6.25 -26.50
C VAL A 124 -7.09 6.56 -27.97
N SER A 125 -6.64 5.69 -28.87
CA SER A 125 -6.81 5.87 -30.32
C SER A 125 -7.25 4.56 -30.96
N VAL A 126 -8.41 4.57 -31.62
CA VAL A 126 -8.94 3.42 -32.36
C VAL A 126 -8.49 3.49 -33.82
N TYR A 127 -7.79 2.47 -34.30
CA TYR A 127 -7.39 2.39 -35.69
C TYR A 127 -8.58 2.04 -36.58
N ARG A 128 -8.83 2.89 -37.58
CA ARG A 128 -10.00 2.80 -38.46
C ARG A 128 -10.18 1.45 -39.16
N ASN A 129 -9.08 0.83 -39.60
CA ASN A 129 -9.15 -0.29 -40.55
C ASN A 129 -9.30 -1.65 -39.87
N ASP A 130 -8.74 -1.83 -38.66
CA ASP A 130 -8.73 -3.12 -37.94
C ASP A 130 -9.42 -3.05 -36.57
N GLY A 131 -9.81 -1.85 -36.11
CA GLY A 131 -10.45 -1.63 -34.82
C GLY A 131 -9.51 -1.83 -33.62
N THR A 132 -8.21 -2.04 -33.83
CA THR A 132 -7.24 -2.16 -32.74
C THR A 132 -7.08 -0.81 -32.03
N VAL A 133 -6.74 -0.85 -30.75
CA VAL A 133 -6.68 0.33 -29.89
C VAL A 133 -5.24 0.57 -29.45
N ALA A 134 -4.68 1.73 -29.80
CA ALA A 134 -3.44 2.22 -29.21
C ALA A 134 -3.75 3.00 -27.94
N LEU A 135 -3.16 2.58 -26.82
CA LEU A 135 -3.29 3.24 -25.52
C LEU A 135 -1.93 3.77 -25.06
N ALA A 136 -1.84 5.05 -24.69
CA ALA A 136 -0.69 5.63 -24.01
C ALA A 136 -1.12 6.34 -22.72
N HIS A 137 -0.26 6.36 -21.71
CA HIS A 137 -0.48 7.07 -20.45
C HIS A 137 0.84 7.55 -19.84
N GLY A 138 0.80 8.55 -18.95
CA GLY A 138 2.04 9.10 -18.38
C GLY A 138 2.57 8.42 -17.11
N GLY A 139 1.84 7.43 -16.57
CA GLY A 139 2.42 6.52 -15.57
C GLY A 139 3.51 5.62 -16.19
N VAL A 140 4.54 5.28 -15.41
CA VAL A 140 5.70 4.49 -15.84
C VAL A 140 5.62 3.08 -15.29
N GLU A 141 5.81 2.07 -16.15
CA GLU A 141 5.91 0.67 -15.73
C GLU A 141 7.27 0.39 -15.08
N VAL A 142 7.25 0.01 -13.80
CA VAL A 142 8.43 -0.37 -13.02
C VAL A 142 8.27 -1.76 -12.38
N GLY A 143 7.32 -2.56 -12.87
CA GLY A 143 7.03 -3.93 -12.43
C GLY A 143 5.75 -4.06 -11.61
N GLN A 144 5.01 -2.97 -11.38
CA GLN A 144 3.72 -2.98 -10.68
C GLN A 144 2.55 -3.43 -11.56
N GLY A 145 2.75 -3.52 -12.88
CA GLY A 145 1.72 -3.95 -13.83
C GLY A 145 0.73 -2.84 -14.19
N ILE A 146 1.18 -1.58 -14.25
CA ILE A 146 0.33 -0.44 -14.62
C ILE A 146 -0.18 -0.57 -16.05
N ASN A 147 0.66 -1.03 -16.99
CA ASN A 147 0.26 -1.20 -18.38
C ASN A 147 -0.82 -2.27 -18.52
N THR A 148 -0.69 -3.38 -17.77
CA THR A 148 -1.68 -4.46 -17.73
C THR A 148 -3.02 -3.96 -17.20
N LYS A 149 -3.01 -3.23 -16.07
CA LYS A 149 -4.23 -2.64 -15.49
C LYS A 149 -4.90 -1.67 -16.48
N ALA A 150 -4.13 -0.77 -17.09
CA ALA A 150 -4.63 0.21 -18.03
C ALA A 150 -5.27 -0.46 -19.27
N ALA A 151 -4.64 -1.51 -19.81
CA ALA A 151 -5.19 -2.28 -20.92
C ALA A 151 -6.49 -3.00 -20.56
N GLN A 152 -6.56 -3.60 -19.37
CA GLN A 152 -7.78 -4.25 -18.86
C GLN A 152 -8.93 -3.27 -18.70
N VAL A 153 -8.66 -2.07 -18.16
CA VAL A 153 -9.66 -1.01 -18.01
C VAL A 153 -10.13 -0.51 -19.36
N CYS A 154 -9.22 -0.25 -20.30
CA CYS A 154 -9.56 0.16 -21.66
C CYS A 154 -10.44 -0.87 -22.38
N ALA A 155 -10.05 -2.14 -22.35
CA ALA A 155 -10.81 -3.24 -22.96
C ALA A 155 -12.20 -3.38 -22.33
N SER A 156 -12.28 -3.31 -21.00
CA SER A 156 -13.54 -3.38 -20.27
C SER A 156 -14.45 -2.18 -20.58
N ALA A 157 -13.90 -0.97 -20.65
CA ALA A 157 -14.67 0.25 -20.90
C ALA A 157 -15.22 0.30 -22.34
N LEU A 158 -14.45 -0.19 -23.32
CA LEU A 158 -14.87 -0.25 -24.73
C LEU A 158 -15.68 -1.51 -25.08
N GLY A 159 -15.75 -2.50 -24.17
CA GLY A 159 -16.45 -3.77 -24.42
C GLY A 159 -15.77 -4.66 -25.47
N ILE A 160 -14.44 -4.59 -25.57
CA ILE A 160 -13.64 -5.32 -26.57
C ILE A 160 -12.72 -6.37 -25.92
N PRO A 161 -12.24 -7.37 -26.68
CA PRO A 161 -11.22 -8.29 -26.19
C PRO A 161 -9.90 -7.59 -25.84
N LEU A 162 -9.20 -8.08 -24.81
CA LEU A 162 -7.95 -7.48 -24.34
C LEU A 162 -6.86 -7.45 -25.42
N GLU A 163 -6.84 -8.45 -26.31
CA GLU A 163 -5.86 -8.55 -27.40
C GLU A 163 -5.98 -7.44 -28.45
N TYR A 164 -7.09 -6.68 -28.46
CA TYR A 164 -7.24 -5.50 -29.32
C TYR A 164 -6.52 -4.28 -28.77
N VAL A 165 -6.16 -4.26 -27.47
CA VAL A 165 -5.54 -3.12 -26.81
C VAL A 165 -4.02 -3.28 -26.79
N VAL A 166 -3.32 -2.33 -27.40
CA VAL A 166 -1.86 -2.27 -27.43
C VAL A 166 -1.38 -1.03 -26.69
N VAL A 167 -0.79 -1.24 -25.51
CA VAL A 167 -0.17 -0.18 -24.73
C VAL A 167 1.13 0.28 -25.39
N LYS A 168 1.27 1.59 -25.60
CA LYS A 168 2.44 2.25 -26.19
C LYS A 168 3.34 2.80 -25.10
N PRO A 169 4.64 3.00 -25.39
CA PRO A 169 5.57 3.57 -24.42
C PRO A 169 5.12 4.94 -23.91
N THR A 170 5.31 5.17 -22.61
CA THR A 170 5.11 6.48 -21.98
C THR A 170 6.01 7.53 -22.61
N ASN A 171 5.44 8.68 -22.99
CA ASN A 171 6.17 9.78 -23.62
C ASN A 171 5.54 11.13 -23.26
N ASN A 172 6.37 12.16 -23.03
CA ASN A 172 5.95 13.53 -22.76
C ASN A 172 5.15 14.17 -23.91
N LEU A 173 5.25 13.67 -25.14
CA LEU A 173 4.44 14.15 -26.27
C LEU A 173 2.97 13.75 -26.15
N THR A 174 2.69 12.57 -25.58
CA THR A 174 1.33 12.04 -25.41
C THR A 174 0.79 12.27 -24.00
N SER A 175 1.67 12.53 -23.03
CA SER A 175 1.33 12.68 -21.62
C SER A 175 2.16 13.79 -20.96
N PRO A 176 1.92 15.06 -21.32
CA PRO A 176 2.67 16.19 -20.78
C PRO A 176 2.24 16.52 -19.34
N ASN A 177 3.20 16.95 -18.51
CA ASN A 177 2.97 17.42 -17.13
C ASN A 177 2.43 16.35 -16.15
N ASP A 178 2.65 15.06 -16.44
CA ASP A 178 2.28 13.97 -15.54
C ASP A 178 3.17 13.93 -14.29
N GLY A 179 2.59 13.43 -13.18
CA GLY A 179 3.31 13.21 -11.93
C GLY A 179 4.34 12.07 -12.00
N PHE A 180 5.21 11.99 -10.98
CA PHE A 180 6.10 10.85 -10.82
C PHE A 180 5.31 9.58 -10.48
N THR A 181 5.73 8.43 -11.01
CA THR A 181 5.13 7.15 -10.62
C THR A 181 5.50 6.79 -9.18
N GLY A 182 4.51 6.75 -8.29
CA GLY A 182 4.71 6.50 -6.87
C GLY A 182 3.44 6.71 -6.02
N GLY A 183 3.60 6.66 -4.70
CA GLY A 183 2.51 6.93 -3.74
C GLY A 183 1.37 5.89 -3.73
N SER A 184 1.54 4.75 -4.41
CA SER A 184 0.53 3.68 -4.51
C SER A 184 -0.79 4.09 -5.18
N TYR A 185 -0.87 5.26 -5.82
CA TYR A 185 -2.09 5.78 -6.46
C TYR A 185 -1.97 5.93 -7.98
N THR A 186 -0.74 5.92 -8.53
CA THR A 186 -0.49 6.18 -9.96
C THR A 186 -1.27 5.26 -10.88
N SER A 187 -1.37 3.96 -10.57
CA SER A 187 -2.07 3.01 -11.45
C SER A 187 -3.57 3.32 -11.49
N GLU A 188 -4.14 3.65 -10.35
CA GLU A 188 -5.54 3.98 -10.17
C GLU A 188 -5.89 5.29 -10.89
N SER A 189 -5.04 6.32 -10.79
CA SER A 189 -5.20 7.56 -11.54
C SER A 189 -5.08 7.38 -13.05
N VAL A 190 -4.12 6.56 -13.52
CA VAL A 190 -4.01 6.22 -14.94
C VAL A 190 -5.25 5.46 -15.41
N CYS A 191 -5.70 4.45 -14.66
CA CYS A 191 -6.91 3.70 -15.01
C CYS A 191 -8.14 4.61 -15.13
N TYR A 192 -8.30 5.54 -14.18
CA TYR A 192 -9.37 6.53 -14.24
C TYR A 192 -9.27 7.40 -15.51
N ALA A 193 -8.08 7.94 -15.83
CA ALA A 193 -7.89 8.74 -17.04
C ALA A 193 -8.20 7.94 -18.33
N VAL A 194 -7.78 6.68 -18.39
CA VAL A 194 -8.08 5.76 -19.50
C VAL A 194 -9.57 5.52 -19.63
N GLU A 195 -10.26 5.26 -18.52
CA GLU A 195 -11.71 5.07 -18.50
C GLU A 195 -12.44 6.32 -19.02
N GLN A 196 -12.03 7.52 -18.58
CA GLN A 196 -12.61 8.78 -19.08
C GLN A 196 -12.40 8.93 -20.60
N CYS A 197 -11.18 8.68 -21.10
CA CYS A 197 -10.94 8.71 -22.54
C CYS A 197 -11.82 7.71 -23.31
N CYS A 198 -12.10 6.53 -22.74
CA CYS A 198 -12.97 5.53 -23.39
C CYS A 198 -14.45 5.95 -23.36
N ILE A 199 -14.90 6.64 -22.33
CA ILE A 199 -16.29 7.15 -22.20
C ILE A 199 -16.57 8.29 -23.20
N GLU A 200 -15.55 9.07 -23.55
CA GLU A 200 -15.68 10.20 -24.50
C GLU A 200 -15.69 9.78 -25.98
N LEU A 201 -15.38 8.51 -26.30
CA LEU A 201 -15.37 7.96 -27.67
C LEU A 201 -16.77 7.54 -28.15
#